data_AF-A0AA35TDN3-F1
#
_entry.id   AF-A0AA35TDN3-F1
#
_cell.length_a   1.000
_cell.length_b   1.000
_cell.length_c   1.000
_cell.angle_alpha   90.00
_cell.angle_beta   90.00
_cell.angle_gamma   90.00
#
_symmetry.space_group_name_H-M   'P 1'
#
loop_
_entity.id
_entity.type
_entity.pdbx_description
1 polymer ?
#
loop_
_entity_poly.entity_id
_entity_poly.type
_entity_poly.pdbx_seq_one_letter_code
_entity_poly.pdbx_strand_id
1 'polypeptide(L)'
;MTRPNENCPAGFRKVTASGKTMCGGQSRSCISTTFSSHGLQYSRVCGKIIGIQYAGPDGFDPYGLQGGSIDSIFVDGIVLTRGSPRNHIWTFANGVNQFSNRYGCPCNVEDYSINLPSYMGNDYFCESGYHQDVHPPSNYFTSDPLWDGAGCISGSCCTFNSPPWFCKNLSTPTTDDIELRLCLDEA
;
A
#
# COMPACT_ATOMS: atom_id res chain seq x y z
N MET A 1 -7.97 3.11 12.39
CA MET A 1 -6.98 3.54 13.40
C MET A 1 -7.01 2.57 14.57
N THR A 2 -5.85 2.21 15.15
CA THR A 2 -5.75 1.18 16.21
C THR A 2 -6.18 1.67 17.59
N ARG A 3 -6.22 2.99 17.81
CA ARG A 3 -6.70 3.61 19.05
C ARG A 3 -7.94 4.49 18.77
N PRO A 4 -8.96 4.44 19.64
CA PRO A 4 -10.08 5.37 19.59
C PRO A 4 -9.60 6.81 19.76
N ASN A 5 -10.20 7.75 19.03
CA ASN A 5 -9.93 9.20 19.12
C ASN A 5 -8.55 9.70 18.68
N GLU A 6 -7.72 8.87 18.05
CA GLU A 6 -6.51 9.38 17.38
C GLU A 6 -6.87 10.31 16.22
N ASN A 7 -6.03 11.32 16.02
CA ASN A 7 -6.10 12.16 14.83
C ASN A 7 -5.33 11.50 13.69
N CYS A 8 -5.76 11.76 12.45
CA CYS A 8 -4.97 11.35 11.31
C CYS A 8 -3.63 12.09 11.28
N PRO A 9 -2.55 11.45 10.80
CA PRO A 9 -1.28 12.12 10.60
C PRO A 9 -1.44 13.35 9.70
N ALA A 10 -0.48 14.28 9.77
CA ALA A 10 -0.48 15.46 8.93
C ALA A 10 -0.61 15.07 7.44
N GLY A 11 -1.46 15.80 6.71
CA GLY A 11 -1.77 15.52 5.30
C GLY A 11 -2.91 14.52 5.06
N PHE A 12 -3.30 13.74 6.05
CA PHE A 12 -4.40 12.78 5.95
C PHE A 12 -5.70 13.33 6.55
N ARG A 13 -6.85 12.96 5.98
CA ARG A 13 -8.16 13.27 6.57
C ARG A 13 -8.77 12.07 7.27
N LYS A 14 -9.56 12.34 8.30
CA LYS A 14 -10.39 11.35 8.96
C LYS A 14 -11.56 10.98 8.05
N VAL A 15 -11.74 9.69 7.82
CA VAL A 15 -12.84 9.10 7.04
C VAL A 15 -13.59 8.12 7.94
N THR A 16 -14.92 8.15 7.89
CA THR A 16 -15.78 7.21 8.64
C THR A 16 -16.74 6.53 7.68
N ALA A 17 -16.71 5.20 7.66
CA ALA A 17 -17.60 4.37 6.85
C ALA A 17 -17.96 3.10 7.63
N SER A 18 -19.24 2.71 7.61
CA SER A 18 -19.74 1.49 8.28
C SER A 18 -19.30 1.36 9.75
N GLY A 19 -19.27 2.48 10.49
CA GLY A 19 -18.83 2.52 11.89
C GLY A 19 -17.31 2.40 12.10
N LYS A 20 -16.51 2.24 11.04
CA LYS A 20 -15.04 2.21 11.09
C LYS A 20 -14.46 3.59 10.78
N THR A 21 -13.46 4.00 11.57
CA THR A 21 -12.71 5.24 11.35
C THR A 21 -11.31 4.95 10.81
N MET A 22 -10.96 5.59 9.70
CA MET A 22 -9.70 5.45 8.98
C MET A 22 -9.12 6.81 8.55
N CYS A 23 -7.91 6.79 7.99
CA CYS A 23 -7.24 7.97 7.45
C CYS A 23 -7.04 7.79 5.95
N GLY A 24 -7.39 8.80 5.15
CA GLY A 24 -7.32 8.72 3.68
C GLY A 24 -6.89 10.02 3.01
N GLY A 25 -6.52 9.91 1.72
CA GLY A 25 -6.13 11.00 0.83
C GLY A 25 -7.28 11.44 -0.08
N GLN A 26 -7.22 12.67 -0.61
CA GLN A 26 -8.33 13.32 -1.37
C GLN A 26 -7.95 13.75 -2.78
N SER A 27 -6.70 13.53 -3.16
CA SER A 27 -6.09 14.07 -4.37
C SER A 27 -5.42 12.95 -5.13
N ARG A 28 -5.43 13.10 -6.46
CA ARG A 28 -4.64 12.30 -7.41
C ARG A 28 -3.15 12.61 -7.26
N SER A 29 -2.59 12.29 -6.11
CA SER A 29 -1.21 12.58 -5.73
C SER A 29 -0.75 11.69 -4.58
N CYS A 30 0.56 11.70 -4.33
CA CYS A 30 1.09 11.17 -3.08
C CYS A 30 1.01 12.22 -1.98
N ILE A 31 0.27 11.93 -0.91
CA ILE A 31 0.38 12.64 0.36
C ILE A 31 1.32 11.89 1.28
N SER A 32 2.11 12.58 2.10
CA SER A 32 3.07 11.93 2.99
C SER A 32 3.05 12.46 4.42
N THR A 33 3.46 11.59 5.33
CA THR A 33 3.79 11.92 6.72
C THR A 33 5.11 11.25 7.07
N THR A 34 5.84 11.84 8.01
CA THR A 34 7.15 11.35 8.43
C THR A 34 7.12 10.93 9.89
N PHE A 35 7.79 9.83 10.21
CA PHE A 35 8.02 9.32 11.55
C PHE A 35 9.49 9.50 11.87
N SER A 36 9.78 10.35 12.86
CA SER A 36 11.17 10.65 13.19
C SER A 36 11.86 9.48 13.86
N SER A 37 13.10 9.20 13.44
CA SER A 37 13.99 8.28 14.13
C SER A 37 14.54 8.88 15.45
N HIS A 38 14.42 10.20 15.62
CA HIS A 38 15.08 10.97 16.67
C HIS A 38 16.61 10.76 16.72
N GLY A 39 17.22 10.51 15.56
CA GLY A 39 18.66 10.24 15.45
C GLY A 39 19.06 8.85 15.96
N LEU A 40 18.09 7.99 16.32
CA LEU A 40 18.38 6.62 16.72
C LEU A 40 18.73 5.78 15.50
N GLN A 41 19.85 5.07 15.60
CA GLN A 41 20.28 4.19 14.52
C GLN A 41 19.42 2.92 14.50
N TYR A 42 18.97 2.53 13.31
CA TYR A 42 18.23 1.29 13.07
C TYR A 42 18.70 0.60 11.80
N SER A 43 18.59 -0.72 11.78
CA SER A 43 18.93 -1.58 10.63
C SER A 43 17.77 -2.50 10.22
N ARG A 44 16.64 -2.42 10.92
CA ARG A 44 15.45 -3.23 10.67
C ARG A 44 14.19 -2.41 10.93
N VAL A 45 13.23 -2.53 10.02
CA VAL A 45 11.91 -1.92 10.13
C VAL A 45 10.88 -3.04 10.14
N CYS A 46 10.03 -3.08 11.16
CA CYS A 46 8.88 -3.97 11.20
C CYS A 46 7.63 -3.16 11.46
N GLY A 47 6.53 -3.53 10.83
CA GLY A 47 5.29 -2.82 11.00
C GLY A 47 4.09 -3.58 10.46
N LYS A 48 2.92 -3.02 10.69
CA LYS A 48 1.65 -3.50 10.17
C LYS A 48 0.85 -2.29 9.71
N ILE A 49 0.37 -2.34 8.49
CA ILE A 49 -0.53 -1.35 7.91
C ILE A 49 -1.75 -2.11 7.42
N ILE A 50 -2.94 -1.63 7.81
CA ILE A 50 -4.22 -2.20 7.37
C ILE A 50 -4.98 -1.12 6.61
N GLY A 51 -5.38 -1.45 5.39
CA GLY A 51 -6.12 -0.57 4.51
C GLY A 51 -7.60 -0.91 4.43
N ILE A 52 -8.37 -0.02 3.82
CA ILE A 52 -9.75 -0.29 3.39
C ILE A 52 -9.84 0.23 1.96
N GLN A 53 -10.25 -0.64 1.04
CA GLN A 53 -10.45 -0.25 -0.35
C GLN A 53 -11.66 0.70 -0.47
N TYR A 54 -11.49 1.73 -1.29
CA TYR A 54 -12.56 2.59 -1.78
C TYR A 54 -12.58 2.52 -3.31
N ALA A 55 -13.76 2.29 -3.90
CA ALA A 55 -13.92 2.16 -5.35
C ALA A 55 -12.97 1.09 -5.96
N GLY A 56 -12.51 1.29 -7.20
CA GLY A 56 -11.57 0.41 -7.87
C GLY A 56 -10.23 1.10 -8.13
N PRO A 57 -9.27 0.96 -7.19
CA PRO A 57 -7.91 1.49 -7.35
C PRO A 57 -7.10 0.66 -8.33
N ASP A 58 -6.11 1.28 -8.94
CA ASP A 58 -5.31 0.71 -10.01
C ASP A 58 -4.01 0.04 -9.52
N GLY A 59 -4.07 -0.70 -8.40
CA GLY A 59 -3.02 -1.63 -7.97
C GLY A 59 -1.61 -1.09 -8.16
N PHE A 60 -0.86 -1.69 -9.10
CA PHE A 60 0.29 -1.06 -9.70
C PHE A 60 -0.11 -0.46 -11.05
N ASP A 61 0.08 0.85 -11.21
CA ASP A 61 -0.35 1.62 -12.36
C ASP A 61 0.24 1.04 -13.67
N PRO A 62 -0.58 0.55 -14.61
CA PRO A 62 -0.10 0.03 -15.88
C PRO A 62 0.12 1.11 -16.96
N TYR A 63 -0.27 2.36 -16.72
CA TYR A 63 -0.21 3.47 -17.67
C TYR A 63 0.81 4.56 -17.33
N GLY A 64 1.12 4.80 -16.05
CA GLY A 64 1.98 5.89 -15.59
C GLY A 64 3.40 5.48 -15.23
N LEU A 65 4.09 4.81 -16.17
CA LEU A 65 5.54 4.54 -16.23
C LEU A 65 5.92 3.09 -15.91
N GLN A 66 6.26 2.33 -16.96
CA GLN A 66 7.01 1.07 -16.81
C GLN A 66 8.26 1.32 -15.94
N GLY A 67 8.33 0.69 -14.76
CA GLY A 67 9.44 0.86 -13.82
C GLY A 67 9.44 2.18 -13.04
N GLY A 68 8.26 2.76 -12.81
CA GLY A 68 8.03 4.05 -12.15
C GLY A 68 9.02 4.42 -11.04
N SER A 69 9.49 5.66 -11.09
CA SER A 69 10.41 6.21 -10.09
C SER A 69 9.80 6.10 -8.69
N ILE A 70 10.63 5.90 -7.67
CA ILE A 70 10.18 5.94 -6.28
C ILE A 70 9.48 7.26 -5.94
N ASP A 71 9.71 8.34 -6.69
CA ASP A 71 9.07 9.63 -6.48
C ASP A 71 7.71 9.79 -7.17
N SER A 72 7.34 8.92 -8.14
CA SER A 72 6.06 9.00 -8.88
C SER A 72 4.91 8.26 -8.19
N ILE A 73 3.70 8.38 -8.75
CA ILE A 73 2.51 7.62 -8.36
C ILE A 73 2.55 6.32 -9.17
N PHE A 74 3.32 5.33 -8.74
CA PHE A 74 3.45 4.05 -9.46
C PHE A 74 2.51 2.95 -8.89
N VAL A 75 1.78 3.27 -7.84
CA VAL A 75 0.95 2.34 -7.07
C VAL A 75 -0.17 3.10 -6.37
N ASP A 76 -1.36 2.53 -6.37
CA ASP A 76 -2.44 2.97 -5.50
C ASP A 76 -2.37 2.22 -4.18
N GLY A 77 -2.01 2.96 -3.15
CA GLY A 77 -1.75 2.41 -1.83
C GLY A 77 -0.65 3.12 -1.08
N ILE A 78 0.05 2.40 -0.21
CA ILE A 78 1.02 2.97 0.71
C ILE A 78 2.44 2.57 0.33
N VAL A 79 3.35 3.54 0.30
CA VAL A 79 4.79 3.31 0.12
C VAL A 79 5.53 3.81 1.35
N LEU A 80 6.33 2.94 1.95
CA LEU A 80 7.27 3.30 3.00
C LEU A 80 8.65 3.57 2.39
N THR A 81 9.20 4.73 2.71
CA THR A 81 10.50 5.20 2.22
C THR A 81 11.35 5.75 3.36
N ARG A 82 12.65 5.93 3.12
CA ARG A 82 13.56 6.65 4.01
C ARG A 82 14.59 7.47 3.24
N GLY A 83 15.18 8.43 3.93
CA GLY A 83 16.33 9.19 3.44
C GLY A 83 16.00 10.15 2.30
N SER A 84 17.00 10.94 1.92
CA SER A 84 16.95 11.86 0.79
C SER A 84 18.28 11.78 0.03
N PRO A 85 18.33 11.13 -1.16
CA PRO A 85 17.20 10.67 -1.98
C PRO A 85 16.42 9.50 -1.35
N ARG A 86 15.16 9.35 -1.76
CA ARG A 86 14.26 8.31 -1.23
C ARG A 86 14.81 6.91 -1.52
N ASN A 87 14.79 6.07 -0.50
CA ASN A 87 15.07 4.64 -0.56
C ASN A 87 13.82 3.87 -0.12
N HIS A 88 13.50 2.80 -0.85
CA HIS A 88 12.33 1.96 -0.61
C HIS A 88 12.49 1.10 0.65
N ILE A 89 11.40 0.91 1.40
CA ILE A 89 11.31 -0.01 2.53
C ILE A 89 10.26 -1.10 2.25
N TRP A 90 9.02 -0.69 1.93
CA TRP A 90 7.91 -1.61 1.69
C TRP A 90 6.80 -0.94 0.89
N THR A 91 6.08 -1.69 0.06
CA THR A 91 4.88 -1.21 -0.65
C THR A 91 3.64 -2.01 -0.25
N PHE A 92 2.52 -1.34 -0.11
CA PHE A 92 1.20 -1.89 0.18
C PHE A 92 0.27 -1.50 -0.95
N ALA A 93 0.11 -2.37 -1.95
CA ALA A 93 -0.64 -2.09 -3.16
C ALA A 93 -2.09 -2.56 -3.05
N ASN A 94 -3.03 -1.79 -3.60
CA ASN A 94 -4.46 -2.07 -3.55
C ASN A 94 -4.98 -2.35 -4.96
N GLY A 95 -5.16 -3.63 -5.29
CA GLY A 95 -5.67 -4.03 -6.61
C GLY A 95 -7.14 -3.70 -6.79
N VAL A 96 -7.56 -3.53 -8.05
CA VAL A 96 -8.96 -3.21 -8.40
C VAL A 96 -9.95 -4.26 -7.90
N ASN A 97 -9.64 -5.53 -8.12
CA ASN A 97 -10.40 -6.68 -7.63
C ASN A 97 -9.48 -7.91 -7.54
N GLN A 98 -9.96 -9.02 -6.96
CA GLN A 98 -9.14 -10.23 -6.79
C GLN A 98 -8.89 -11.05 -8.06
N PHE A 99 -9.61 -10.78 -9.15
CA PHE A 99 -9.57 -11.56 -10.40
C PHE A 99 -8.82 -10.86 -11.54
N SER A 100 -8.68 -9.55 -11.45
CA SER A 100 -8.20 -8.75 -12.55
C SER A 100 -6.71 -9.00 -12.77
N ASN A 101 -6.37 -9.32 -14.02
CA ASN A 101 -4.99 -9.36 -14.49
C ASN A 101 -4.44 -7.96 -14.82
N ARG A 102 -5.32 -6.96 -14.88
CA ARG A 102 -5.02 -5.58 -15.24
C ARG A 102 -5.41 -4.71 -14.05
N TYR A 103 -4.51 -3.88 -13.54
CA TYR A 103 -4.74 -3.10 -12.31
C TYR A 103 -4.92 -3.95 -11.04
N GLY A 104 -4.72 -5.27 -11.13
CA GLY A 104 -4.76 -6.19 -10.00
C GLY A 104 -3.39 -6.42 -9.38
N CYS A 105 -3.31 -7.42 -8.50
CA CYS A 105 -2.05 -7.76 -7.85
C CYS A 105 -1.15 -8.64 -8.71
N PRO A 106 0.18 -8.42 -8.73
CA PRO A 106 1.12 -9.17 -9.57
C PRO A 106 1.10 -10.68 -9.32
N CYS A 107 0.81 -11.07 -8.09
CA CYS A 107 0.76 -12.45 -7.63
C CYS A 107 -0.61 -13.14 -7.88
N ASN A 108 -1.60 -12.43 -8.45
CA ASN A 108 -2.88 -13.00 -8.89
C ASN A 108 -2.77 -13.65 -10.29
N VAL A 109 -1.64 -13.47 -10.98
CA VAL A 109 -1.47 -13.91 -12.37
C VAL A 109 -0.14 -14.65 -12.56
N GLU A 110 -0.18 -15.71 -13.38
CA GLU A 110 1.02 -16.34 -13.95
C GLU A 110 1.44 -15.66 -15.28
N ASP A 111 0.55 -14.87 -15.91
CA ASP A 111 0.61 -14.59 -17.37
C ASP A 111 0.54 -13.09 -17.75
N TYR A 112 0.51 -12.16 -16.77
CA TYR A 112 0.53 -10.71 -17.06
C TYR A 112 1.76 -10.04 -16.44
N SER A 113 2.56 -9.38 -17.29
CA SER A 113 3.80 -8.70 -16.92
C SER A 113 3.53 -7.35 -16.25
N ILE A 114 2.99 -7.35 -15.02
CA ILE A 114 3.05 -6.15 -14.19
C ILE A 114 4.53 -5.86 -13.93
N ASN A 115 5.03 -4.79 -14.56
CA ASN A 115 6.43 -4.39 -14.44
C ASN A 115 6.64 -3.66 -13.10
N LEU A 116 6.93 -4.44 -12.06
CA LEU A 116 7.28 -3.89 -10.76
C LEU A 116 8.60 -3.11 -10.85
N PRO A 117 8.71 -1.94 -10.19
CA PRO A 117 9.99 -1.26 -10.08
C PRO A 117 11.05 -2.16 -9.43
N SER A 118 12.22 -2.27 -10.08
CA SER A 118 13.27 -3.21 -9.66
C SER A 118 13.79 -2.97 -8.25
N TYR A 119 13.71 -1.74 -7.73
CA TYR A 119 14.12 -1.39 -6.37
C TYR A 119 13.24 -2.02 -5.29
N MET A 120 12.01 -2.45 -5.62
CA MET A 120 11.11 -3.06 -4.65
C MET A 120 11.43 -4.53 -4.38
N GLY A 121 11.94 -5.25 -5.40
CA GLY A 121 12.09 -6.70 -5.34
C GLY A 121 10.81 -7.39 -4.84
N ASN A 122 10.93 -8.14 -3.75
CA ASN A 122 9.82 -8.81 -3.08
C ASN A 122 9.28 -8.03 -1.88
N ASP A 123 9.64 -6.77 -1.65
CA ASP A 123 9.25 -6.03 -0.43
C ASP A 123 7.88 -5.35 -0.58
N TYR A 124 6.83 -6.15 -0.80
CA TYR A 124 5.47 -5.64 -0.93
C TYR A 124 4.40 -6.61 -0.41
N PHE A 125 3.25 -6.03 -0.08
CA PHE A 125 1.97 -6.72 -0.01
C PHE A 125 1.05 -6.16 -1.10
N CYS A 126 0.19 -7.01 -1.65
CA CYS A 126 -0.85 -6.58 -2.56
C CYS A 126 -2.14 -7.34 -2.28
N GLU A 127 -3.25 -6.63 -2.20
CA GLU A 127 -4.56 -7.21 -1.92
C GLU A 127 -5.69 -6.37 -2.53
N SER A 128 -6.90 -6.95 -2.60
CA SER A 128 -8.14 -6.26 -2.95
C SER A 128 -9.24 -6.71 -1.99
N GLY A 129 -10.00 -5.75 -1.47
CA GLY A 129 -11.20 -5.97 -0.65
C GLY A 129 -12.46 -6.23 -1.48
N TYR A 130 -12.38 -6.13 -2.81
CA TYR A 130 -13.48 -6.45 -3.72
C TYR A 130 -13.33 -7.85 -4.35
N HIS A 131 -14.40 -8.63 -4.20
CA HIS A 131 -14.44 -10.09 -4.38
C HIS A 131 -15.24 -10.53 -5.61
N GLN A 132 -15.42 -9.64 -6.59
CA GLN A 132 -16.14 -9.95 -7.83
C GLN A 132 -15.27 -9.62 -9.04
N ASP A 133 -15.45 -10.39 -10.12
CA ASP A 133 -14.75 -10.21 -11.40
C ASP A 133 -15.39 -9.09 -12.25
N VAL A 134 -15.57 -7.92 -11.63
CA VAL A 134 -16.09 -6.70 -12.26
C VAL A 134 -15.42 -5.48 -11.62
N HIS A 135 -15.59 -4.30 -12.21
CA HIS A 135 -15.11 -3.07 -11.59
C HIS A 135 -15.92 -2.75 -10.31
N PRO A 136 -15.26 -2.43 -9.18
CA PRO A 136 -15.97 -2.15 -7.93
C PRO A 136 -16.79 -0.86 -8.01
N PRO A 137 -17.96 -0.80 -7.37
CA PRO A 137 -18.70 0.46 -7.20
C PRO A 137 -17.96 1.42 -6.24
N SER A 138 -18.29 2.71 -6.30
CA SER A 138 -17.74 3.77 -5.43
C SER A 138 -18.21 3.66 -3.97
N ASN A 139 -17.75 2.62 -3.27
CA ASN A 139 -18.07 2.29 -1.89
C ASN A 139 -16.82 1.92 -1.09
N TYR A 140 -16.91 1.96 0.24
CA TYR A 140 -15.88 1.44 1.15
C TYR A 140 -16.11 -0.05 1.44
N PHE A 141 -15.14 -0.90 1.14
CA PHE A 141 -15.20 -2.34 1.38
C PHE A 141 -14.71 -2.68 2.79
N THR A 142 -15.51 -2.36 3.80
CA THR A 142 -15.08 -2.47 5.21
C THR A 142 -15.10 -3.89 5.79
N SER A 143 -15.74 -4.85 5.11
CA SER A 143 -15.84 -6.24 5.55
C SER A 143 -14.54 -7.02 5.36
N ASP A 144 -13.71 -6.58 4.42
CA ASP A 144 -12.45 -7.22 4.05
C ASP A 144 -11.30 -6.21 4.08
N PRO A 145 -10.62 -6.04 5.22
CA PRO A 145 -9.49 -5.13 5.36
C PRO A 145 -8.29 -5.57 4.52
N LEU A 146 -7.62 -4.60 3.88
CA LEU A 146 -6.46 -4.88 3.06
C LEU A 146 -5.21 -5.15 3.90
N TRP A 147 -4.35 -6.01 3.35
CA TRP A 147 -3.04 -6.43 3.83
C TRP A 147 -3.07 -7.09 5.20
N ASP A 148 -4.19 -7.73 5.51
CA ASP A 148 -4.39 -8.42 6.78
C ASP A 148 -4.03 -9.92 6.71
N GLY A 149 -3.85 -10.45 5.49
CA GLY A 149 -3.48 -11.84 5.23
C GLY A 149 -4.68 -12.81 5.29
N ALA A 150 -5.90 -12.29 5.24
CA ALA A 150 -7.14 -13.06 5.30
C ALA A 150 -8.13 -12.58 4.22
N GLY A 151 -9.27 -13.26 4.09
CA GLY A 151 -10.36 -12.78 3.23
C GLY A 151 -10.14 -12.92 1.71
N CYS A 152 -9.00 -13.41 1.26
CA CYS A 152 -8.79 -13.68 -0.17
C CYS A 152 -9.52 -14.94 -0.66
N ILE A 153 -10.12 -14.87 -1.86
CA ILE A 153 -10.83 -15.97 -2.51
C ILE A 153 -9.85 -17.02 -3.04
N SER A 154 -8.76 -16.58 -3.67
CA SER A 154 -7.68 -17.43 -4.17
C SER A 154 -6.50 -16.56 -4.58
N GLY A 155 -5.27 -16.94 -4.23
CA GLY A 155 -4.08 -16.29 -4.79
C GLY A 155 -2.87 -16.36 -3.91
N SER A 156 -1.69 -16.45 -4.54
CA SER A 156 -0.41 -16.39 -3.84
C SER A 156 -0.21 -15.06 -3.10
N CYS A 157 -0.92 -13.99 -3.50
CA CYS A 157 -0.86 -12.67 -2.87
C CYS A 157 -1.23 -12.63 -1.39
N CYS A 158 -2.26 -13.39 -1.00
CA CYS A 158 -2.77 -13.36 0.37
C CYS A 158 -1.73 -13.84 1.39
N THR A 159 -0.88 -14.77 0.96
CA THR A 159 0.18 -15.38 1.78
C THR A 159 1.57 -14.89 1.40
N PHE A 160 1.70 -14.10 0.33
CA PHE A 160 2.96 -13.55 -0.13
C PHE A 160 3.58 -12.65 0.94
N ASN A 161 4.81 -12.97 1.34
CA ASN A 161 5.50 -12.36 2.49
C ASN A 161 4.79 -12.49 3.84
N SER A 162 3.80 -13.37 3.96
CA SER A 162 3.09 -13.69 5.21
C SER A 162 2.57 -12.43 5.96
N PRO A 163 1.61 -11.68 5.39
CA PRO A 163 0.95 -10.57 6.07
C PRO A 163 0.31 -11.05 7.40
N PRO A 164 0.04 -10.14 8.36
CA PRO A 164 -0.07 -8.69 8.20
C PRO A 164 1.18 -7.90 8.59
N TRP A 165 2.19 -8.56 9.14
CA TRP A 165 3.42 -7.91 9.61
C TRP A 165 4.51 -8.04 8.55
N PHE A 166 5.06 -6.91 8.11
CA PHE A 166 6.31 -6.92 7.35
C PHE A 166 7.49 -6.74 8.30
N CYS A 167 8.64 -7.27 7.90
CA CYS A 167 9.92 -7.00 8.55
C CYS A 167 11.02 -6.92 7.49
N LYS A 168 11.60 -5.73 7.31
CA LYS A 168 12.68 -5.47 6.35
C LYS A 168 13.98 -5.19 7.08
N ASN A 169 15.01 -5.99 6.78
CA ASN A 169 16.39 -5.62 7.10
C ASN A 169 16.92 -4.64 6.05
N LEU A 170 17.55 -3.57 6.49
CA LEU A 170 18.20 -2.59 5.64
C LEU A 170 19.63 -3.06 5.33
N SER A 171 20.11 -2.78 4.11
CA SER A 171 21.48 -3.10 3.70
C SER A 171 22.53 -2.36 4.52
N THR A 172 22.19 -1.15 4.97
CA THR A 172 23.02 -0.33 5.85
C THR A 172 22.18 0.22 7.01
N PRO A 173 22.70 0.20 8.25
CA PRO A 173 22.08 0.93 9.35
C PRO A 173 21.99 2.42 9.05
N THR A 174 20.92 3.07 9.47
CA THR A 174 20.68 4.49 9.21
C THR A 174 20.03 5.18 10.41
N THR A 175 19.99 6.51 10.37
CA THR A 175 19.22 7.38 11.27
C THR A 175 18.15 8.17 10.51
N ASP A 176 17.93 7.85 9.23
CA ASP A 176 16.92 8.53 8.42
C ASP A 176 15.53 8.43 9.07
N ASP A 177 14.72 9.47 8.91
CA ASP A 177 13.31 9.35 9.26
C ASP A 177 12.60 8.43 8.25
N ILE A 178 11.53 7.77 8.71
CA ILE A 178 10.69 6.92 7.86
C ILE A 178 9.54 7.77 7.33
N GLU A 179 9.37 7.80 6.02
CA GLU A 179 8.25 8.44 5.35
C GLU A 179 7.20 7.39 4.98
N LEU A 180 5.93 7.69 5.27
CA LEU A 180 4.78 6.97 4.77
C LEU A 180 4.07 7.84 3.76
N ARG A 181 3.91 7.31 2.55
CA ARG A 181 3.23 7.97 1.44
C ARG A 181 1.97 7.20 1.09
N LEU A 182 0.83 7.86 1.03
CA LEU A 182 -0.38 7.34 0.38
C LEU A 182 -0.44 7.95 -1.01
N CYS A 183 -0.26 7.12 -2.02
CA CYS A 183 -0.31 7.48 -3.43
C CYS A 183 -1.62 6.96 -4.01
N LEU A 184 -2.32 7.82 -4.73
CA LEU A 184 -3.57 7.54 -5.41
C LEU A 184 -3.55 8.28 -6.75
N ASP A 185 -3.91 7.63 -7.85
CA ASP A 185 -4.10 8.27 -9.14
C ASP A 185 -5.58 8.54 -9.48
N GLU A 186 -6.51 7.95 -8.70
CA GLU A 186 -7.94 8.23 -8.73
C GLU A 186 -8.38 9.26 -7.68
N ALA A 187 -9.57 9.84 -7.89
CA ALA A 187 -10.15 10.89 -7.05
C ALA A 187 -11.38 10.41 -6.27
#